data_AF-A0A954L881-F1
#
_entry.id   AF-A0A954L881-F1
#
_cell.length_a   1.000
_cell.length_b   1.000
_cell.length_c   1.000
_cell.angle_alpha   90.00
_cell.angle_beta   90.00
_cell.angle_gamma   90.00
#
_symmetry.space_group_name_H-M   'P 1'
#
loop_
_entity.id
_entity.type
_entity.pdbx_description
1 polymer ?
#
loop_
_entity_poly.entity_id
_entity_poly.type
_entity_poly.pdbx_seq_one_letter_code
_entity_poly.pdbx_strand_id
1 'polypeptide(L)'
;EYRTGADVTEIPRQIDYVIDSNETLARYLAAIVSRHADAGTLATGGALNPDLPQLLTTEDKIASENADLLMTVLQEQVDSGAISLAGEKPAPADGRTWVRLLLELADRSLLVAQDEGGWIYQLDLFEDLAKDGLLRIEVACLDDQMYLGTAQSDLFIRLPDRHFFFGYCKALLAIALMILLVALIGIVISCTVKFPVAFLFTLTIVIVGQTGLKNQLIHKALAPDGGVGTIESTILIFQHRNPSIGMNMSESKRNIVQGIDNVVDFVPVVMAYVIPDFDRFSDCSVYVEKGFDVPFRGATIPVILSFFGYLIPCLLLGSALLKFRELEAK
;
A
#
# COMPACT_ATOMS: atom_id res chain seq x y z
N GLU A 1 18.24 -10.42 15.34
CA GLU A 1 17.42 -10.88 16.47
C GLU A 1 16.44 -9.77 16.83
N TYR A 2 15.15 -9.97 16.59
CA TYR A 2 14.13 -9.00 16.99
C TYR A 2 13.86 -9.17 18.48
N ARG A 3 14.23 -8.17 19.28
CA ARG A 3 13.91 -8.12 20.71
C ARG A 3 12.43 -7.84 20.87
N THR A 4 11.62 -8.87 20.98
CA THR A 4 10.30 -8.78 21.59
C THR A 4 10.48 -8.38 23.04
N GLY A 5 10.09 -7.16 23.44
CA GLY A 5 9.89 -6.90 24.87
C GLY A 5 9.87 -5.48 25.43
N ALA A 6 10.13 -4.39 24.69
CA ALA A 6 10.13 -3.06 25.33
C ALA A 6 9.66 -1.87 24.48
N ASP A 7 9.91 -1.85 23.17
CA ASP A 7 9.66 -0.65 22.34
C ASP A 7 8.45 -0.79 21.39
N VAL A 8 7.51 -1.69 21.68
CA VAL A 8 6.30 -1.85 20.86
C VAL A 8 5.16 -1.08 21.52
N THR A 9 4.75 0.02 20.88
CA THR A 9 3.53 0.74 21.26
C THR A 9 2.37 0.15 20.48
N GLU A 10 1.49 -0.58 21.15
CA GLU A 10 0.25 -1.06 20.56
C GLU A 10 -0.75 0.08 20.53
N ILE A 11 -1.07 0.56 19.33
CA ILE A 11 -2.08 1.59 19.14
C ILE A 11 -3.38 0.90 18.72
N PRO A 12 -4.47 1.03 19.49
CA PRO A 12 -5.77 0.50 19.09
C PRO A 12 -6.25 1.16 17.80
N ARG A 13 -7.05 0.43 17.00
CA ARG A 13 -7.62 0.96 15.75
C ARG A 13 -8.40 2.27 15.95
N GLN A 14 -9.11 2.34 17.08
CA GLN A 14 -9.82 3.53 17.52
C GLN A 14 -8.94 4.24 18.54
N ILE A 15 -8.56 5.48 18.22
CA ILE A 15 -7.74 6.31 19.10
C ILE A 15 -8.68 7.33 19.75
N ASP A 16 -8.72 7.30 21.08
CA ASP A 16 -9.36 8.32 21.88
C ASP A 16 -8.38 9.48 22.05
N TYR A 17 -8.65 10.61 21.40
CA TYR A 17 -7.84 11.82 21.52
C TYR A 17 -8.54 12.81 22.46
N VAL A 18 -7.88 13.15 23.56
CA VAL A 18 -8.34 14.22 24.45
C VAL A 18 -7.95 15.56 23.85
N ILE A 19 -8.94 16.40 23.58
CA ILE A 19 -8.72 17.71 22.97
C ILE A 19 -8.20 18.68 24.03
N ASP A 20 -6.91 19.03 23.96
CA ASP A 20 -6.24 19.92 24.93
C ASP A 20 -6.25 21.40 24.49
N SER A 21 -6.50 21.70 23.21
CA SER A 21 -6.52 23.07 22.71
C SER A 21 -7.93 23.56 22.32
N ASN A 22 -8.26 24.78 22.76
CA ASN A 22 -9.51 25.46 22.42
C ASN A 22 -9.72 25.57 20.89
N GLU A 23 -8.63 25.74 20.13
CA GLU A 23 -8.70 25.82 18.67
C GLU A 23 -9.13 24.48 18.04
N THR A 24 -8.55 23.37 18.49
CA THR A 24 -8.91 22.03 18.00
C THR A 24 -10.34 21.69 18.41
N LEU A 25 -10.75 22.07 19.64
CA LEU A 25 -12.11 21.87 20.12
C LEU A 25 -13.12 22.64 19.27
N ALA A 26 -12.86 23.91 18.99
CA ALA A 26 -13.73 24.75 18.18
C ALA A 26 -13.88 24.23 16.76
N ARG A 27 -12.80 23.73 16.14
CA ARG A 27 -12.84 23.12 14.81
C ARG A 27 -13.62 21.81 14.80
N TYR A 28 -13.44 20.97 15.81
CA TYR A 28 -14.15 19.71 15.97
C TYR A 28 -15.66 19.93 16.12
N LEU A 29 -16.06 20.74 17.10
CA LEU A 29 -17.45 21.07 17.34
C LEU A 29 -18.08 21.80 16.14
N ALA A 30 -17.34 22.66 15.45
CA ALA A 30 -17.83 23.33 14.25
C ALA A 30 -18.13 22.35 13.11
N ALA A 31 -17.30 21.31 12.94
CA ALA A 31 -17.52 20.29 11.91
C ALA A 31 -18.74 19.42 12.22
N ILE A 32 -18.99 19.12 13.49
CA ILE A 32 -20.20 18.40 13.94
C ILE A 32 -21.44 19.26 13.73
N VAL A 33 -21.42 20.48 14.27
CA VAL A 33 -22.54 21.42 14.16
C VAL A 33 -22.84 21.75 12.70
N SER A 34 -21.83 21.98 11.85
CA SER A 34 -22.09 22.21 10.42
C SER A 34 -22.70 20.98 9.73
N ARG A 35 -22.27 19.76 10.09
CA ARG A 35 -22.83 18.52 9.54
C ARG A 35 -24.31 18.35 9.91
N HIS A 36 -24.67 18.59 11.16
CA HIS A 36 -26.07 18.53 11.60
C HIS A 36 -26.90 19.73 11.11
N ALA A 37 -26.27 20.88 10.82
CA ALA A 37 -26.91 22.01 10.14
C ALA A 37 -27.28 21.65 8.70
N ASP A 38 -26.34 21.05 7.97
CA ASP A 38 -26.52 20.64 6.59
C ASP A 38 -27.51 19.47 6.46
N ALA A 39 -27.57 18.58 7.47
CA ALA A 39 -28.53 17.50 7.55
C ALA A 39 -29.94 17.95 7.99
N GLY A 40 -30.11 19.21 8.43
CA GLY A 40 -31.39 19.74 8.91
C GLY A 40 -31.84 19.18 10.26
N THR A 41 -30.95 18.48 10.99
CA THR A 41 -31.25 17.84 12.27
C THR A 41 -31.00 18.73 13.48
N LEU A 42 -30.30 19.86 13.30
CA LEU A 42 -30.03 20.84 14.35
C LEU A 42 -31.26 21.59 14.85
N ALA A 43 -32.21 21.89 13.96
CA ALA A 43 -33.36 22.73 14.29
C ALA A 43 -34.65 22.11 13.73
N THR A 44 -35.66 21.98 14.58
CA THR A 44 -37.00 21.52 14.18
C THR A 44 -38.00 22.62 14.48
N GLY A 45 -38.64 23.17 13.44
CA GLY A 45 -39.73 24.13 13.62
C GLY A 45 -39.35 25.48 14.24
N GLY A 46 -38.10 25.94 14.05
CA GLY A 46 -37.63 27.24 14.56
C GLY A 46 -37.10 27.24 16.00
N ALA A 47 -36.93 26.05 16.60
CA ALA A 47 -36.22 25.83 17.84
C ALA A 47 -35.13 24.77 17.64
N LEU A 48 -34.14 24.72 18.54
CA LEU A 48 -33.15 23.63 18.57
C LEU A 48 -33.88 22.29 18.80
N ASN A 49 -33.41 21.25 18.12
CA ASN A 49 -33.99 19.92 18.25
C ASN A 49 -33.79 19.40 19.70
N PRO A 50 -34.87 19.06 20.45
CA PRO A 50 -34.73 18.55 21.81
C PRO A 50 -34.03 17.18 21.88
N ASP A 51 -34.01 16.43 20.78
CA ASP A 51 -33.33 15.12 20.70
C ASP A 51 -31.85 15.24 20.29
N LEU A 52 -31.33 16.47 20.12
CA LEU A 52 -29.95 16.71 19.70
C LEU A 52 -28.90 16.06 20.63
N PRO A 53 -29.02 16.06 21.98
CA PRO A 53 -28.05 15.37 22.83
C PRO A 53 -28.03 13.85 22.61
N GLN A 54 -29.18 13.24 22.31
CA GLN A 54 -29.27 11.80 22.02
C GLN A 54 -28.66 11.45 20.66
N LEU A 55 -28.78 12.36 19.68
CA LEU A 55 -28.13 12.21 18.37
C LEU A 55 -26.61 12.35 18.47
N LEU A 56 -26.12 13.35 19.21
CA LEU A 56 -24.70 13.59 19.39
C LEU A 56 -23.99 12.46 20.17
N THR A 57 -24.69 11.83 21.11
CA THR A 57 -24.18 10.67 21.85
C THR A 57 -24.18 9.40 21.01
N THR A 58 -25.17 9.21 20.13
CA THR A 58 -25.32 7.99 19.31
C THR A 58 -24.48 8.03 18.03
N GLU A 59 -24.46 9.17 17.32
CA GLU A 59 -23.80 9.31 16.02
C GLU A 59 -22.35 9.80 16.13
N ASP A 60 -22.11 10.83 16.94
CA ASP A 60 -20.77 11.44 17.10
C ASP A 60 -20.04 10.98 18.37
N LYS A 61 -20.63 10.07 19.15
CA LYS A 61 -20.04 9.44 20.34
C LYS A 61 -19.51 10.42 21.38
N ILE A 62 -20.15 11.58 21.52
CA ILE A 62 -19.83 12.55 22.57
C ILE A 62 -20.41 12.05 23.90
N ALA A 63 -19.72 12.27 25.02
CA ALA A 63 -20.25 11.99 26.36
C ALA A 63 -21.55 12.76 26.61
N SER A 64 -22.54 12.14 27.27
CA SER A 64 -23.88 12.72 27.46
C SER A 64 -23.85 14.09 28.15
N GLU A 65 -22.97 14.27 29.13
CA GLU A 65 -22.82 15.52 29.88
C GLU A 65 -22.30 16.66 28.99
N ASN A 66 -21.35 16.35 28.10
CA ASN A 66 -20.79 17.32 27.16
C ASN A 66 -21.79 17.66 26.04
N ALA A 67 -22.64 16.71 25.64
CA ALA A 67 -23.71 16.95 24.67
C ALA A 67 -24.80 17.87 25.25
N ASP A 68 -25.17 17.67 26.52
CA ASP A 68 -26.12 18.53 27.24
C ASP A 68 -25.57 19.95 27.45
N LEU A 69 -24.28 20.06 27.78
CA LEU A 69 -23.60 21.36 27.86
C LEU A 69 -23.61 22.08 26.51
N LEU A 70 -23.27 21.38 25.42
CA LEU A 70 -23.30 21.99 24.08
C LEU A 70 -24.69 22.48 23.70
N MET A 71 -25.74 21.70 24.00
CA MET A 71 -27.13 22.12 23.78
C MET A 71 -27.47 23.38 24.57
N THR A 72 -27.09 23.43 25.85
CA THR A 72 -27.34 24.57 26.74
C THR A 72 -26.66 25.84 26.21
N VAL A 73 -25.39 25.75 25.83
CA VAL A 73 -24.62 26.87 25.28
C VAL A 73 -25.19 27.32 23.93
N LEU A 74 -25.57 26.39 23.06
CA LEU A 74 -26.19 26.73 21.77
C LEU A 74 -27.57 27.39 21.96
N GLN A 75 -28.37 26.94 22.92
CA GLN A 75 -29.66 27.56 23.24
C GLN A 75 -29.47 28.99 23.74
N GLU A 76 -28.48 29.23 24.61
CA GLU A 76 -28.12 30.58 25.06
C GLU A 76 -27.68 31.48 23.88
N GLN A 77 -26.98 30.92 22.88
CA GLN A 77 -26.60 31.67 21.68
C GLN A 77 -27.76 31.89 20.69
N VAL A 78 -28.79 31.05 20.69
CA VAL A 78 -30.04 31.29 19.97
C VAL A 78 -30.82 32.42 20.64
N ASP A 79 -30.91 32.39 21.97
CA ASP A 79 -31.62 33.41 22.75
C ASP A 79 -30.92 34.77 22.68
N SER A 80 -29.59 34.80 22.56
CA SER A 80 -28.79 36.02 22.37
C SER A 80 -28.85 36.58 20.94
N GLY A 81 -29.46 35.84 19.99
CA GLY A 81 -29.54 36.22 18.58
C GLY A 81 -28.24 35.99 17.79
N ALA A 82 -27.24 35.34 18.37
CA ALA A 82 -25.97 35.00 17.71
C ALA A 82 -26.10 33.84 16.70
N ILE A 83 -27.18 33.05 16.77
CA ILE A 83 -27.53 32.00 15.81
C ILE A 83 -28.88 32.32 15.18
N SER A 84 -28.91 32.42 13.85
CA SER A 84 -30.17 32.61 13.11
C SER A 84 -30.78 31.26 12.76
N LEU A 85 -31.99 31.01 13.27
CA LEU A 85 -32.82 29.85 12.93
C LEU A 85 -33.82 30.15 11.79
N ALA A 86 -33.72 31.32 11.15
CA ALA A 86 -34.71 31.82 10.19
C ALA A 86 -34.48 31.37 8.73
N GLY A 87 -33.41 30.62 8.44
CA GLY A 87 -33.06 30.13 7.11
C GLY A 87 -33.26 28.62 6.92
N GLU A 88 -33.23 28.15 5.67
CA GLU A 88 -33.28 26.72 5.29
C GLU A 88 -32.12 25.90 5.88
N LYS A 89 -31.09 26.59 6.40
CA LYS A 89 -29.99 26.04 7.20
C LYS A 89 -29.68 26.97 8.38
N PRO A 90 -29.59 26.46 9.62
CA PRO A 90 -29.17 27.27 10.76
C PRO A 90 -27.72 27.71 10.57
N ALA A 91 -27.46 29.01 10.70
CA ALA A 91 -26.13 29.60 10.55
C ALA A 91 -25.89 30.68 11.62
N PRO A 92 -24.62 30.91 12.03
CA PRO A 92 -24.30 32.01 12.91
C PRO A 92 -24.72 33.35 12.28
N ALA A 93 -25.29 34.24 13.09
CA ALA A 93 -25.58 35.60 12.68
C ALA A 93 -24.28 36.36 12.32
N ASP A 94 -24.42 37.44 11.55
CA ASP A 94 -23.32 38.34 11.16
C ASP A 94 -22.25 37.77 10.20
N GLY A 95 -22.54 36.67 9.49
CA GLY A 95 -21.60 36.11 8.49
C GLY A 95 -20.35 35.47 9.11
N ARG A 96 -20.40 35.12 10.40
CA ARG A 96 -19.34 34.40 11.10
C ARG A 96 -19.37 32.90 10.75
N THR A 97 -18.19 32.28 10.66
CA THR A 97 -18.07 30.82 10.56
C THR A 97 -18.33 30.18 11.92
N TRP A 98 -18.94 28.98 11.95
CA TRP A 98 -19.13 28.17 13.16
C TRP A 98 -17.85 28.04 14.01
N VAL A 99 -16.69 27.86 13.36
CA VAL A 99 -15.37 27.80 14.01
C VAL A 99 -15.10 29.03 14.86
N ARG A 100 -15.42 30.23 14.37
CA ARG A 100 -15.11 31.49 15.05
C ARG A 100 -16.03 31.73 16.25
N LEU A 101 -17.30 31.34 16.12
CA LEU A 101 -18.27 31.42 17.21
C LEU A 101 -17.90 30.45 18.34
N LEU A 102 -17.59 29.19 18.00
CA LEU A 102 -17.22 28.18 18.99
C LEU A 102 -15.86 28.45 19.63
N LEU A 103 -14.92 29.05 18.90
CA LEU A 103 -13.65 29.49 19.46
C LEU A 103 -13.85 30.59 20.51
N GLU A 104 -14.70 31.58 20.22
CA GLU A 104 -15.03 32.65 21.18
C GLU A 104 -15.70 32.09 22.44
N LEU A 105 -16.53 31.05 22.30
CA LEU A 105 -17.17 30.37 23.43
C LEU A 105 -16.18 29.52 24.25
N ALA A 106 -15.25 28.84 23.57
CA ALA A 106 -14.18 28.08 24.22
C ALA A 106 -13.23 29.00 25.00
N ASP A 107 -12.84 30.14 24.42
CA ASP A 107 -11.98 31.14 25.07
C ASP A 107 -12.66 31.80 26.28
N ARG A 108 -13.99 31.92 26.26
CA ARG A 108 -14.79 32.37 27.41
C ARG A 108 -15.02 31.28 28.47
N SER A 109 -14.39 30.12 28.34
CA SER A 109 -14.52 28.96 29.24
C SER A 109 -15.96 28.43 29.39
N LEU A 110 -16.82 28.65 28.38
CA LEU A 110 -18.20 28.16 28.38
C LEU A 110 -18.30 26.70 27.87
N LEU A 111 -17.26 26.21 27.19
CA LEU A 111 -17.18 24.85 26.63
C LEU A 111 -16.21 23.94 27.40
N VAL A 112 -16.07 24.16 28.71
CA VAL A 112 -15.25 23.29 29.58
C VAL A 112 -15.99 21.96 29.76
N ALA A 113 -15.32 20.85 29.45
CA ALA A 113 -15.88 19.52 29.62
C ALA A 113 -16.34 19.29 31.07
N GLN A 114 -17.52 18.70 31.24
CA GLN A 114 -18.05 18.34 32.56
C GLN A 114 -17.66 16.92 33.00
N ASP A 115 -17.21 16.09 32.06
CA ASP A 115 -16.75 14.73 32.28
C ASP A 115 -15.29 14.68 32.78
N GLU A 116 -14.94 13.66 33.58
CA GLU A 116 -13.57 13.39 34.07
C GLU A 116 -12.58 13.12 32.92
N GLY A 117 -13.08 12.69 31.75
CA GLY A 117 -12.28 12.37 30.56
C GLY A 117 -12.02 13.54 29.59
N GLY A 118 -12.60 14.71 29.80
CA GLY A 118 -12.48 15.86 28.89
C GLY A 118 -13.31 15.72 27.59
N TRP A 119 -13.04 16.55 26.59
CA TRP A 119 -13.60 16.37 25.25
C TRP A 119 -12.82 15.27 24.53
N ILE A 120 -13.38 14.07 24.47
CA ILE A 120 -12.79 12.92 23.78
C ILE A 120 -13.30 12.88 22.34
N TYR A 121 -12.36 12.83 21.40
CA TYR A 121 -12.63 12.60 20.00
C TYR A 121 -12.12 11.21 19.61
N GLN A 122 -13.03 10.33 19.18
CA GLN A 122 -12.66 8.99 18.69
C GLN A 122 -12.32 9.07 17.20
N LEU A 123 -11.07 8.77 16.82
CA LEU A 123 -10.66 8.63 15.42
C LEU A 123 -10.43 7.17 15.07
N ASP A 124 -10.85 6.76 13.87
CA ASP A 124 -10.39 5.52 13.25
C ASP A 124 -9.11 5.79 12.42
N LEU A 125 -8.05 5.04 12.72
CA LEU A 125 -6.76 5.10 12.01
C LEU A 125 -6.86 4.89 10.49
N PHE A 126 -7.78 4.04 10.03
CA PHE A 126 -7.88 3.68 8.63
C PHE A 126 -8.91 4.51 7.86
N GLU A 127 -9.99 4.93 8.52
CA GLU A 127 -11.08 5.65 7.86
C GLU A 127 -10.86 7.17 7.93
N ASP A 128 -10.40 7.69 9.07
CA ASP A 128 -10.29 9.14 9.30
C ASP A 128 -8.89 9.69 9.03
N LEU A 129 -7.86 8.92 9.38
CA LEU A 129 -6.45 9.34 9.31
C LEU A 129 -5.74 8.94 8.00
N ALA A 130 -6.09 7.79 7.41
CA ALA A 130 -5.47 7.30 6.19
C ALA A 130 -6.18 7.81 4.91
N LYS A 131 -5.93 9.07 4.54
CA LYS A 131 -6.44 9.63 3.27
C LYS A 131 -5.82 8.91 2.08
N ASP A 132 -6.65 8.41 1.16
CA ASP A 132 -6.25 7.68 -0.04
C ASP A 132 -5.38 6.43 0.23
N GLY A 133 -5.52 5.82 1.41
CA GLY A 133 -4.73 4.64 1.82
C GLY A 133 -3.28 4.97 2.17
N LEU A 134 -2.92 6.25 2.26
CA LEU A 134 -1.61 6.71 2.71
C LEU A 134 -1.73 7.27 4.13
N LEU A 135 -1.04 6.61 5.06
CA LEU A 135 -0.90 7.11 6.43
C LEU A 135 0.42 7.87 6.55
N ARG A 136 0.34 9.18 6.83
CA ARG A 136 1.51 9.99 7.14
C ARG A 136 1.74 9.97 8.64
N ILE A 137 2.89 9.46 9.05
CA ILE A 137 3.37 9.54 10.43
C ILE A 137 4.51 10.55 10.47
N GLU A 138 4.34 11.58 11.29
CA GLU A 138 5.39 12.56 11.57
C GLU A 138 5.90 12.31 12.99
N VAL A 139 7.20 12.05 13.12
CA VAL A 139 7.86 11.85 14.40
C VAL A 139 8.72 13.08 14.66
N ALA A 140 8.46 13.77 15.76
CA ALA A 140 9.21 14.94 16.18
C ALA A 140 9.75 14.72 17.60
N CYS A 141 10.95 15.24 17.86
CA CYS A 141 11.47 15.36 19.22
C CYS A 141 10.73 16.50 19.92
N LEU A 142 10.30 16.30 21.17
CA LEU A 142 9.70 17.35 21.99
C LEU A 142 10.72 18.43 22.39
N ASP A 143 11.99 18.05 22.52
CA ASP A 143 13.09 18.94 22.85
C ASP A 143 13.93 19.28 21.61
N ASP A 144 14.12 20.58 21.37
CA ASP A 144 14.93 21.13 20.24
C ASP A 144 16.41 20.71 20.28
N GLN A 145 16.90 20.20 21.42
CA GLN A 145 18.29 19.78 21.59
C GLN A 145 18.51 18.29 21.32
N MET A 146 17.46 17.52 20.99
CA MET A 146 17.56 16.09 20.69
C MET A 146 17.48 15.84 19.19
N TYR A 147 18.45 15.08 18.66
CA TYR A 147 18.46 14.66 17.26
C TYR A 147 17.76 13.30 17.10
N LEU A 148 16.88 13.21 16.09
CA LEU A 148 16.21 11.96 15.73
C LEU A 148 17.14 11.09 14.87
N GLY A 149 17.67 10.02 15.47
CA GLY A 149 18.56 9.07 14.80
C GLY A 149 17.85 7.86 14.19
N THR A 150 16.76 8.07 13.44
CA THR A 150 15.95 6.96 12.88
C THR A 150 16.15 6.85 11.36
N ALA A 151 16.43 5.65 10.85
CA ALA A 151 16.37 5.36 9.42
C ALA A 151 14.93 5.07 8.97
N GLN A 152 14.66 5.16 7.66
CA GLN A 152 13.32 4.86 7.11
C GLN A 152 12.84 3.44 7.42
N SER A 153 13.75 2.50 7.63
CA SER A 153 13.44 1.11 7.99
C SER A 153 13.06 0.91 9.45
N ASP A 154 13.31 1.90 10.31
CA ASP A 154 13.21 1.74 11.77
C ASP A 154 11.78 2.04 12.25
N LEU A 155 11.00 2.78 11.46
CA LEU A 155 9.59 3.04 11.70
C LEU A 155 8.74 2.24 10.71
N PHE A 156 8.08 1.19 11.19
CA PHE A 156 7.12 0.44 10.39
C PHE A 156 5.89 0.10 11.21
N ILE A 157 4.73 0.15 10.56
CA ILE A 157 3.47 -0.28 11.14
C ILE A 157 3.36 -1.79 10.96
N ARG A 158 3.15 -2.49 12.07
CA ARG A 158 2.95 -3.94 12.06
C ARG A 158 1.47 -4.25 12.29
N LEU A 159 0.90 -5.07 11.42
CA LEU A 159 -0.44 -5.63 11.64
C LEU A 159 -0.38 -6.70 12.75
N PRO A 160 -1.49 -6.99 13.44
CA PRO A 160 -1.52 -7.95 14.54
C PRO A 160 -0.95 -9.30 14.13
N ASP A 161 -0.17 -9.89 15.03
CA ASP A 161 0.52 -11.14 14.79
C ASP A 161 -0.47 -12.29 14.63
N ARG A 162 -0.45 -12.90 13.45
CA ARG A 162 -1.10 -14.19 13.21
C ARG A 162 -0.18 -15.31 13.69
N HIS A 163 -0.77 -16.44 14.07
CA HIS A 163 -0.01 -17.61 14.50
C HIS A 163 1.04 -17.98 13.44
N PHE A 164 2.30 -18.08 13.88
CA PHE A 164 3.47 -18.35 13.02
C PHE A 164 3.25 -19.54 12.06
N PHE A 165 2.56 -20.57 12.54
CA PHE A 165 2.24 -21.77 11.77
C PHE A 165 1.56 -21.46 10.42
N PHE A 166 0.62 -20.52 10.39
CA PHE A 166 -0.06 -20.17 9.14
C PHE A 166 0.86 -19.47 8.14
N GLY A 167 1.74 -18.57 8.61
CA GLY A 167 2.74 -17.92 7.77
C GLY A 167 3.72 -18.94 7.20
N TYR A 168 4.22 -19.83 8.06
CA TYR A 168 5.16 -20.89 7.69
C TYR A 168 4.55 -21.86 6.65
N CYS A 169 3.32 -22.34 6.85
CA CYS A 169 2.65 -23.23 5.89
C CYS A 169 2.46 -22.60 4.51
N LYS A 170 2.15 -21.29 4.44
CA LYS A 170 2.02 -20.58 3.15
C LYS A 170 3.37 -20.48 2.43
N ALA A 171 4.45 -20.17 3.15
CA ALA A 171 5.78 -20.11 2.57
C ALA A 171 6.25 -21.49 2.10
N LEU A 172 6.01 -22.54 2.89
CA LEU A 172 6.31 -23.92 2.50
C LEU A 172 5.54 -24.33 1.24
N LEU A 173 4.26 -23.95 1.14
CA LEU A 173 3.44 -24.18 -0.04
C LEU A 173 4.01 -23.46 -1.28
N ALA A 174 4.46 -22.20 -1.13
CA ALA A 174 5.07 -21.45 -2.23
C ALA A 174 6.34 -22.15 -2.76
N ILE A 175 7.23 -22.58 -1.87
CA ILE A 175 8.45 -23.32 -2.25
C ILE A 175 8.10 -24.67 -2.88
N ALA A 176 7.10 -25.39 -2.36
CA ALA A 176 6.65 -26.65 -2.94
C ALA A 176 6.11 -26.48 -4.37
N LEU A 177 5.33 -25.43 -4.61
CA LEU A 177 4.83 -25.09 -5.95
C LEU A 177 5.96 -24.72 -6.91
N MET A 178 6.99 -24.02 -6.43
CA MET A 178 8.17 -23.71 -7.22
C MET A 178 8.89 -24.97 -7.68
N ILE A 179 9.20 -25.89 -6.76
CA ILE A 179 9.88 -27.15 -7.08
C ILE A 179 9.04 -27.97 -8.07
N LEU A 180 7.72 -28.03 -7.87
CA LEU A 180 6.81 -28.74 -8.77
C LEU A 180 6.80 -28.13 -10.18
N LEU A 181 6.81 -26.79 -10.29
CA LEU A 181 6.88 -26.10 -11.58
C LEU A 181 8.18 -26.39 -12.32
N VAL A 182 9.32 -26.35 -11.62
CA VAL A 182 10.63 -26.68 -12.18
C VAL A 182 10.65 -28.13 -12.68
N ALA A 183 10.11 -29.06 -11.89
CA ALA A 183 10.01 -30.47 -12.29
C ALA A 183 9.13 -30.66 -13.54
N LEU A 184 7.98 -29.99 -13.63
CA LEU A 184 7.08 -30.05 -14.79
C LEU A 184 7.76 -29.58 -16.07
N ILE A 185 8.43 -28.43 -16.01
CA ILE A 185 9.18 -27.89 -17.14
C ILE A 185 10.25 -28.90 -17.56
N GLY A 186 11.02 -29.43 -16.61
CA GLY A 186 12.04 -30.43 -16.89
C GLY A 186 11.52 -31.71 -17.54
N ILE A 187 10.36 -32.21 -17.11
CA ILE A 187 9.72 -33.37 -17.72
C ILE A 187 9.34 -33.08 -19.18
N VAL A 188 8.73 -31.92 -19.47
CA VAL A 188 8.34 -31.55 -20.83
C VAL A 188 9.56 -31.46 -21.76
N ILE A 189 10.64 -30.82 -21.31
CA ILE A 189 11.88 -30.72 -22.09
C ILE A 189 12.52 -32.10 -22.31
N SER A 190 12.53 -32.95 -21.29
CA SER A 190 13.09 -34.31 -21.37
C SER A 190 12.38 -35.20 -22.42
N CYS A 191 11.16 -34.86 -22.82
CA CYS A 191 10.47 -35.56 -23.90
C CYS A 191 11.06 -35.26 -25.29
N THR A 192 11.78 -34.15 -25.45
CA THR A 192 12.36 -33.69 -26.72
C THR A 192 13.85 -33.94 -26.85
N VAL A 193 14.60 -33.85 -25.74
CA VAL A 193 16.06 -33.91 -25.73
C VAL A 193 16.59 -34.96 -24.75
N LYS A 194 17.81 -35.45 -24.99
CA LYS A 194 18.49 -36.39 -24.09
C LYS A 194 18.77 -35.75 -22.73
N PHE A 195 18.83 -36.58 -21.69
CA PHE A 195 18.98 -36.16 -20.28
C PHE A 195 20.04 -35.06 -20.02
N PRO A 196 21.28 -35.12 -20.54
CA PRO A 196 22.28 -34.09 -20.26
C PRO A 196 21.89 -32.69 -20.76
N VAL A 197 21.25 -32.64 -21.94
CA VAL A 197 20.80 -31.37 -22.55
C VAL A 197 19.57 -30.85 -21.82
N ALA A 198 18.63 -31.74 -21.47
CA ALA A 198 17.45 -31.37 -20.67
C ALA A 198 17.87 -30.73 -19.35
N PHE A 199 18.81 -31.35 -18.64
CA PHE A 199 19.28 -30.88 -17.35
C PHE A 199 19.91 -29.48 -17.44
N LEU A 200 20.85 -29.27 -18.36
CA LEU A 200 21.47 -27.96 -18.56
C LEU A 200 20.44 -26.89 -18.92
N PHE A 201 19.48 -27.21 -19.78
CA PHE A 201 18.43 -26.29 -20.17
C PHE A 201 17.51 -25.92 -18.98
N THR A 202 17.11 -26.89 -18.16
CA THR A 202 16.32 -26.62 -16.95
C THR A 202 17.08 -25.77 -15.93
N LEU A 203 18.38 -26.03 -15.77
CA LEU A 203 19.24 -25.26 -14.87
C LEU A 203 19.34 -23.80 -15.35
N THR A 204 19.53 -23.58 -16.65
CA THR A 204 19.55 -22.24 -17.23
C THR A 204 18.22 -21.50 -17.00
N ILE A 205 17.08 -22.17 -17.19
CA ILE A 205 15.76 -21.58 -16.92
C ILE A 205 15.61 -21.17 -15.46
N VAL A 206 16.03 -22.01 -14.52
CA VAL A 206 15.96 -21.69 -13.08
C VAL A 206 16.83 -20.50 -12.74
N ILE A 207 18.08 -20.46 -13.22
CA ILE A 207 19.00 -19.34 -12.97
C ILE A 207 18.44 -18.04 -13.55
N VAL A 208 17.92 -18.06 -14.79
CA VAL A 208 17.37 -16.88 -15.44
C VAL A 208 16.06 -16.41 -14.76
N GLY A 209 15.25 -17.33 -14.23
CA GLY A 209 14.02 -16.98 -13.53
C GLY A 209 14.19 -16.58 -12.06
N GLN A 210 15.34 -16.88 -11.43
CA GLN A 210 15.71 -16.48 -10.05
C GLN A 210 16.61 -15.25 -9.96
N THR A 211 17.28 -14.92 -11.07
CA THR A 211 18.04 -13.68 -11.11
C THR A 211 17.08 -12.66 -11.67
N GLY A 212 16.82 -11.56 -10.94
CA GLY A 212 15.97 -10.43 -11.36
C GLY A 212 16.34 -9.76 -12.70
N LEU A 213 17.16 -10.42 -13.51
CA LEU A 213 17.41 -10.29 -14.94
C LEU A 213 16.11 -10.13 -15.73
N LYS A 214 15.02 -10.82 -15.38
CA LYS A 214 13.69 -10.55 -15.97
C LYS A 214 13.22 -9.12 -15.73
N ASN A 215 13.28 -8.64 -14.48
CA ASN A 215 12.93 -7.26 -14.14
C ASN A 215 13.87 -6.28 -14.84
N GLN A 216 15.18 -6.54 -14.88
CA GLN A 216 16.12 -5.66 -15.57
C GLN A 216 15.88 -5.59 -17.09
N LEU A 217 15.54 -6.72 -17.74
CA LEU A 217 15.21 -6.76 -19.16
C LEU A 217 13.89 -6.06 -19.47
N ILE A 218 12.86 -6.24 -18.64
CA ILE A 218 11.58 -5.55 -18.80
C ILE A 218 11.72 -4.06 -18.52
N HIS A 219 12.47 -3.67 -17.49
CA HIS A 219 12.78 -2.26 -17.23
C HIS A 219 13.56 -1.63 -18.37
N LYS A 220 14.54 -2.35 -18.97
CA LYS A 220 15.23 -1.88 -20.17
C LYS A 220 14.27 -1.72 -21.37
N ALA A 221 13.25 -2.58 -21.49
CA ALA A 221 12.25 -2.51 -22.55
C ALA A 221 11.18 -1.41 -22.34
N LEU A 222 10.85 -1.07 -21.09
CA LEU A 222 9.83 -0.05 -20.75
C LEU A 222 10.42 1.35 -20.51
N ALA A 223 11.70 1.47 -20.18
CA ALA A 223 12.34 2.76 -19.93
C ALA A 223 12.54 3.54 -21.25
N PRO A 224 12.02 4.77 -21.35
CA PRO A 224 12.22 5.62 -22.54
C PRO A 224 13.67 6.10 -22.71
N ASP A 225 14.47 6.07 -21.63
CA ASP A 225 15.91 6.32 -21.69
C ASP A 225 16.62 5.01 -22.05
N GLY A 226 16.64 4.73 -23.35
CA GLY A 226 17.21 3.53 -23.95
C GLY A 226 18.57 3.19 -23.37
N GLY A 227 18.62 2.09 -22.62
CA GLY A 227 19.86 1.47 -22.22
C GLY A 227 20.67 1.11 -23.47
N VAL A 228 21.98 1.30 -23.41
CA VAL A 228 22.90 0.98 -24.51
C VAL A 228 22.68 -0.46 -24.98
N GLY A 229 22.54 -0.66 -26.29
CA GLY A 229 22.34 -1.97 -26.90
C GLY A 229 23.48 -2.94 -26.54
N THR A 230 23.23 -4.25 -26.59
CA THR A 230 24.24 -5.25 -26.20
C THR A 230 25.47 -5.22 -27.11
N ILE A 231 25.28 -5.00 -28.41
CA ILE A 231 26.37 -4.85 -29.39
C ILE A 231 26.97 -3.44 -29.29
N GLU A 232 26.16 -2.39 -29.15
CA GLU A 232 26.67 -1.03 -28.91
C GLU A 232 27.60 -0.99 -27.69
N SER A 233 27.23 -1.65 -26.58
CA SER A 233 28.04 -1.75 -25.37
C SER A 233 29.37 -2.46 -25.63
N THR A 234 29.35 -3.54 -26.44
CA THR A 234 30.55 -4.29 -26.80
C THR A 234 31.51 -3.44 -27.65
N ILE A 235 30.96 -2.69 -28.62
CA ILE A 235 31.73 -1.76 -29.46
C ILE A 235 32.31 -0.62 -28.61
N LEU A 236 31.55 -0.09 -27.66
CA LEU A 236 32.01 0.97 -26.75
C LEU A 236 33.12 0.49 -25.82
N ILE A 237 33.03 -0.74 -25.30
CA ILE A 237 34.08 -1.36 -24.50
C ILE A 237 35.35 -1.50 -25.33
N PHE A 238 35.24 -1.99 -26.58
CA PHE A 238 36.38 -2.11 -27.48
C PHE A 238 37.01 -0.72 -27.79
N GLN A 239 36.16 0.29 -27.97
CA GLN A 239 36.58 1.68 -28.18
C GLN A 239 37.02 2.41 -26.90
N HIS A 240 36.94 1.77 -25.73
CA HIS A 240 37.21 2.37 -24.42
C HIS A 240 36.46 3.70 -24.20
N ARG A 241 35.17 3.74 -24.58
CA ARG A 241 34.32 4.93 -24.47
C ARG A 241 33.21 4.75 -23.46
N ASN A 242 32.83 5.86 -22.83
CA ASN A 242 31.69 5.92 -21.92
C ASN A 242 30.37 5.82 -22.72
N PRO A 243 29.40 4.98 -22.31
CA PRO A 243 28.01 4.97 -22.77
C PRO A 243 27.39 6.32 -23.17
N SER A 244 27.67 7.39 -22.44
CA SER A 244 27.07 8.72 -22.68
C SER A 244 27.63 9.48 -23.88
N ILE A 245 28.79 9.09 -24.42
CA ILE A 245 29.48 9.80 -25.51
C ILE A 245 29.09 9.22 -26.89
N GLY A 246 28.53 8.00 -26.92
CA GLY A 246 28.12 7.31 -28.14
C GLY A 246 29.28 6.80 -29.01
N MET A 247 28.93 5.97 -30.00
CA MET A 247 29.89 5.32 -30.89
C MET A 247 30.53 6.30 -31.90
N ASN A 248 31.85 6.16 -32.12
CA ASN A 248 32.58 6.90 -33.16
C ASN A 248 32.43 6.23 -34.53
N MET A 249 31.24 6.28 -35.10
CA MET A 249 30.94 5.69 -36.40
C MET A 249 30.12 6.64 -37.25
N SER A 250 30.24 6.50 -38.58
CA SER A 250 29.36 7.16 -39.54
C SER A 250 27.89 6.84 -39.21
N GLU A 251 27.01 7.83 -39.40
CA GLU A 251 25.58 7.77 -39.07
C GLU A 251 24.88 6.54 -39.67
N SER A 252 25.26 6.15 -40.89
CA SER A 252 24.73 4.93 -41.53
C SER A 252 25.14 3.64 -40.81
N LYS A 253 26.36 3.56 -40.27
CA LYS A 253 26.83 2.39 -39.53
C LYS A 253 26.21 2.33 -38.14
N ARG A 254 25.98 3.49 -37.50
CA ARG A 254 25.28 3.58 -36.22
C ARG A 254 23.84 3.07 -36.33
N ASN A 255 23.10 3.47 -37.37
CA ASN A 255 21.73 3.01 -37.57
C ASN A 255 21.64 1.50 -37.83
N ILE A 256 22.62 0.92 -38.53
CA ILE A 256 22.68 -0.54 -38.74
C ILE A 256 22.95 -1.25 -37.41
N VAL A 257 23.90 -0.78 -36.61
CA VAL A 257 24.22 -1.37 -35.31
C VAL A 257 23.02 -1.28 -34.36
N GLN A 258 22.36 -0.13 -34.27
CA GLN A 258 21.14 0.05 -33.47
C GLN A 258 19.99 -0.84 -33.96
N GLY A 259 19.84 -1.02 -35.27
CA GLY A 259 18.87 -1.94 -35.84
C GLY A 259 19.12 -3.40 -35.45
N ILE A 260 20.40 -3.82 -35.43
CA ILE A 260 20.78 -5.16 -34.96
C ILE A 260 20.56 -5.29 -33.46
N ASP A 261 20.90 -4.27 -32.67
CA ASP A 261 20.68 -4.26 -31.22
C ASP A 261 19.21 -4.44 -30.85
N ASN A 262 18.29 -3.78 -31.56
CA ASN A 262 16.86 -3.98 -31.35
C ASN A 262 16.42 -5.43 -31.57
N VAL A 263 17.01 -6.13 -32.54
CA VAL A 263 16.71 -7.55 -32.80
C VAL A 263 17.33 -8.43 -31.71
N VAL A 264 18.57 -8.14 -31.31
CA VAL A 264 19.29 -8.91 -30.29
C VAL A 264 18.65 -8.74 -28.91
N ASP A 265 18.22 -7.53 -28.55
CA ASP A 265 17.54 -7.23 -27.30
C ASP A 265 16.09 -7.79 -27.29
N PHE A 266 15.44 -7.94 -28.45
CA PHE A 266 14.11 -8.52 -28.55
C PHE A 266 14.06 -10.01 -28.14
N VAL A 267 15.07 -10.80 -28.52
CA VAL A 267 15.12 -12.25 -28.22
C VAL A 267 15.05 -12.57 -26.70
N PRO A 268 15.92 -11.99 -25.83
CA PRO A 268 15.86 -12.24 -24.40
C PRO A 268 14.60 -11.65 -23.76
N VAL A 269 14.04 -10.56 -24.29
CA VAL A 269 12.76 -10.01 -23.82
C VAL A 269 11.61 -10.99 -24.07
N VAL A 270 11.52 -11.57 -25.27
CA VAL A 270 10.52 -12.60 -25.58
C VAL A 270 10.70 -13.82 -24.70
N MET A 271 11.94 -14.28 -24.51
CA MET A 271 12.23 -15.39 -23.61
C MET A 271 11.85 -15.08 -22.16
N ALA A 272 12.06 -13.84 -21.68
CA ALA A 272 11.69 -13.43 -20.33
C ALA A 272 10.17 -13.40 -20.09
N TYR A 273 9.36 -13.19 -21.14
CA TYR A 273 7.91 -13.34 -21.07
C TYR A 273 7.46 -14.80 -21.00
N VAL A 274 8.18 -15.72 -21.66
CA VAL A 274 7.89 -17.16 -21.64
C VAL A 274 8.35 -17.82 -20.34
N ILE A 275 9.49 -17.38 -19.79
CA ILE A 275 10.06 -17.97 -18.58
C ILE A 275 9.25 -17.55 -17.34
N PRO A 276 8.88 -18.52 -16.47
CA PRO A 276 8.23 -18.22 -15.21
C PRO A 276 9.16 -17.40 -14.30
N ASP A 277 8.56 -16.45 -13.59
CA ASP A 277 9.24 -15.64 -12.59
C ASP A 277 9.31 -16.42 -11.28
N PHE A 278 10.49 -16.93 -10.93
CA PHE A 278 10.69 -17.72 -9.72
C PHE A 278 10.90 -16.86 -8.47
N ASP A 279 11.28 -15.58 -8.63
CA ASP A 279 11.50 -14.65 -7.52
C ASP A 279 10.23 -14.48 -6.68
N ARG A 280 9.07 -14.44 -7.34
CA ARG A 280 7.76 -14.38 -6.67
C ARG A 280 7.50 -15.54 -5.71
N PHE A 281 8.06 -16.72 -5.98
CA PHE A 281 7.89 -17.88 -5.12
C PHE A 281 8.84 -17.80 -3.90
N SER A 282 10.05 -17.23 -4.08
CA SER A 282 10.99 -17.00 -2.98
C SER A 282 10.61 -15.81 -2.11
N ASP A 283 9.90 -14.80 -2.61
CA ASP A 283 9.47 -13.64 -1.81
C ASP A 283 8.68 -14.06 -0.56
N CYS A 284 7.92 -15.15 -0.64
CA CYS A 284 7.17 -15.71 0.48
C CYS A 284 8.07 -16.15 1.65
N SER A 285 9.31 -16.62 1.39
CA SER A 285 10.24 -17.02 2.46
C SER A 285 10.80 -15.80 3.20
N VAL A 286 11.04 -14.70 2.49
CA VAL A 286 11.55 -13.44 3.05
C VAL A 286 10.61 -12.87 4.12
N TYR A 287 9.29 -13.01 3.95
CA TYR A 287 8.32 -12.61 4.99
C TYR A 287 8.50 -13.41 6.27
N VAL A 288 8.65 -14.73 6.15
CA VAL A 288 8.82 -15.62 7.32
C VAL A 288 10.17 -15.42 8.00
N GLU A 289 11.24 -15.18 7.22
CA GLU A 289 12.57 -14.84 7.75
C GLU A 289 12.56 -13.54 8.57
N LYS A 290 11.78 -12.57 8.13
CA LYS A 290 11.58 -11.30 8.85
C LYS A 290 10.56 -11.41 10.00
N GLY A 291 9.96 -12.57 10.22
CA GLY A 291 8.97 -12.81 11.28
C GLY A 291 7.56 -12.27 10.97
N PHE A 292 7.26 -11.97 9.70
CA PHE A 292 5.95 -11.49 9.25
C PHE A 292 5.08 -12.63 8.68
N ASP A 293 3.74 -12.50 8.81
CA ASP A 293 2.80 -13.38 8.09
C ASP A 293 2.87 -13.12 6.58
N VAL A 294 2.78 -14.18 5.79
CA VAL A 294 2.74 -14.07 4.33
C VAL A 294 1.38 -13.51 3.90
N PRO A 295 1.34 -12.36 3.19
CA PRO A 295 0.09 -11.74 2.78
C PRO A 295 -0.62 -12.62 1.75
N PHE A 296 -1.85 -13.04 2.07
CA PHE A 296 -2.60 -13.98 1.22
C PHE A 296 -2.90 -13.41 -0.17
N ARG A 297 -3.41 -12.17 -0.23
CA ARG A 297 -3.74 -11.50 -1.50
C ARG A 297 -2.50 -10.99 -2.24
N GLY A 298 -1.50 -10.51 -1.50
CA GLY A 298 -0.32 -9.87 -2.09
C GLY A 298 0.75 -10.85 -2.59
N ALA A 299 0.91 -12.01 -1.94
CA ALA A 299 1.98 -12.95 -2.26
C ALA A 299 1.47 -14.36 -2.60
N THR A 300 0.59 -14.94 -1.79
CA THR A 300 0.18 -16.34 -1.95
C THR A 300 -0.69 -16.57 -3.21
N ILE A 301 -1.69 -15.72 -3.47
CA ILE A 301 -2.55 -15.84 -4.66
C ILE A 301 -1.74 -15.73 -5.96
N PRO A 302 -0.88 -14.71 -6.16
CA PRO A 302 -0.05 -14.61 -7.36
C PRO A 302 0.82 -15.85 -7.63
N VAL A 303 1.39 -16.46 -6.59
CA VAL A 303 2.18 -17.70 -6.69
C VAL A 303 1.33 -18.86 -7.20
N ILE A 304 0.15 -19.06 -6.61
CA ILE A 304 -0.78 -20.13 -7.02
C ILE A 304 -1.24 -19.91 -8.47
N LEU A 305 -1.63 -18.68 -8.81
CA LEU A 305 -2.08 -18.34 -10.17
C LEU A 305 -0.96 -18.51 -11.20
N SER A 306 0.27 -18.12 -10.86
CA SER A 306 1.43 -18.32 -11.74
C SER A 306 1.67 -19.81 -11.96
N PHE A 307 1.64 -20.63 -10.90
CA PHE A 307 1.76 -22.07 -11.02
C PHE A 307 0.71 -22.67 -11.98
N PHE A 308 -0.58 -22.38 -11.78
CA PHE A 308 -1.64 -22.90 -12.64
C PHE A 308 -1.58 -22.33 -14.07
N GLY A 309 -1.16 -21.08 -14.22
CA GLY A 309 -0.95 -20.43 -15.52
C GLY A 309 0.08 -21.14 -16.38
N TYR A 310 1.15 -21.67 -15.77
CA TYR A 310 2.17 -22.47 -16.48
C TYR A 310 1.87 -23.97 -16.51
N LEU A 311 1.12 -24.49 -15.53
CA LEU A 311 0.74 -25.92 -15.49
C LEU A 311 -0.06 -26.34 -16.74
N ILE A 312 -1.08 -25.57 -17.11
CA ILE A 312 -1.98 -25.90 -18.23
C ILE A 312 -1.21 -26.02 -19.55
N PRO A 313 -0.45 -25.01 -20.01
CA PRO A 313 0.30 -25.11 -21.27
C PRO A 313 1.38 -26.21 -21.20
N CYS A 314 2.07 -26.38 -20.07
CA CYS A 314 3.06 -27.45 -19.93
C CYS A 314 2.43 -28.85 -20.07
N LEU A 315 1.25 -29.09 -19.51
CA LEU A 315 0.53 -30.37 -19.66
C LEU A 315 0.08 -30.62 -21.11
N LEU A 316 -0.43 -29.58 -21.78
CA LEU A 316 -0.84 -29.68 -23.19
C LEU A 316 0.36 -29.97 -24.10
N LEU A 317 1.46 -29.24 -23.92
CA LEU A 317 2.71 -29.44 -24.67
C LEU A 317 3.31 -30.81 -24.39
N GLY A 318 3.40 -31.22 -23.13
CA GLY A 318 3.90 -32.54 -22.74
C GLY A 318 3.07 -33.67 -23.37
N SER A 319 1.74 -33.58 -23.33
CA SER A 319 0.87 -34.58 -23.96
C SER A 319 1.03 -34.63 -25.48
N ALA A 320 1.12 -33.46 -26.14
CA ALA A 320 1.33 -33.39 -27.58
C ALA A 320 2.68 -33.99 -28.00
N LEU A 321 3.75 -33.65 -27.28
CA LEU A 321 5.10 -34.18 -27.54
C LEU A 321 5.17 -35.69 -27.38
N LEU A 322 4.53 -36.24 -26.34
CA LEU A 322 4.45 -37.69 -26.16
C LEU A 322 3.71 -38.36 -27.34
N LYS A 323 2.59 -37.79 -27.81
CA LYS A 323 1.86 -38.31 -28.97
C LYS A 323 2.68 -38.26 -30.26
N PHE A 324 3.40 -37.17 -30.53
CA PHE A 324 4.26 -37.08 -31.71
C PHE A 324 5.39 -38.11 -31.67
N ARG A 325 5.96 -38.35 -30.49
CA ARG A 325 7.00 -39.38 -30.32
C ARG A 325 6.49 -40.79 -30.56
N GLU A 326 5.24 -41.09 -30.19
CA GLU A 326 4.60 -42.38 -30.48
C GLU A 326 4.30 -42.56 -31.97
N LEU A 327 4.03 -41.48 -32.71
CA LEU A 327 3.78 -41.51 -34.15
C LEU A 327 5.06 -41.69 -34.98
N GLU A 328 6.18 -41.11 -34.55
CA GLU A 328 7.48 -41.31 -35.23
C GLU A 328 8.09 -42.70 -34.98
N ALA A 329 7.72 -43.36 -33.88
CA ALA A 329 8.22 -44.69 -33.53
C ALA A 329 7.52 -45.84 -34.28
N LYS A 330 6.52 -45.54 -35.11
CA LYS A 330 5.63 -46.51 -35.78
C LYS A 330 5.80 -46.48 -37.28
#